data_AF-A0A7J7CMF0-F1
#
_entry.id   AF-A0A7J7CMF0-F1
#
_cell.length_a   1.000
_cell.length_b   1.000
_cell.length_c   1.000
_cell.angle_alpha   90.00
_cell.angle_beta   90.00
_cell.angle_gamma   90.00
#
_symmetry.space_group_name_H-M   'P 1'
#
loop_
_entity.id
_entity.type
_entity.pdbx_description
1 polymer ?
#
loop_
_entity_poly.entity_id
_entity_poly.type
_entity_poly.pdbx_seq_one_letter_code
_entity_poly.pdbx_strand_id
1 'polypeptide(L)'
;MAAIVNTLPLFFVACAIALSLGFSCAEAESDGFSVELIHCDSPKSPFFNSSETHTERLSKAFARSLRHVNHFSKSLFSTKIPESMVIPDHDTLTFGSTAGLPVSFPKLIFGCGHNNAGTFKERATGIVGLGGGSVSLIPQLGAGVVSTPITSQALYPVFYYLTLEAISVGNKRIENTKPISGEGNIAIDSGTTFTVLPSRLYSEIESEILKNVAAKRVPDPTGTLSLCYQYTPALRYPTLTAHFTNADVKLSPNNVFLLMNDQVVCLALGPTDKVPIFGNIVQIGFLVGYDIQKKTVSFMPIDCSKA
;
A
#
# COMPACT_ATOMS: atom_id res chain seq x y z
N MET A 1 -19.88 5.30 1.19
CA MET A 1 -19.79 4.85 -0.22
C MET A 1 -21.10 5.28 -0.88
N ALA A 2 -21.05 5.88 -2.06
CA ALA A 2 -22.26 6.22 -2.82
C ALA A 2 -22.02 5.83 -4.29
N ALA A 3 -23.02 5.23 -4.92
CA ALA A 3 -23.02 4.83 -6.32
C ALA A 3 -24.16 5.57 -7.03
N ILE A 4 -23.89 6.12 -8.20
CA ILE A 4 -24.91 6.69 -9.09
C ILE A 4 -25.08 5.70 -10.24
N VAL A 5 -26.31 5.23 -10.44
CA VAL A 5 -26.70 4.33 -11.52
C VAL A 5 -27.54 5.14 -12.50
N ASN A 6 -27.22 5.09 -13.79
CA ASN A 6 -27.98 5.76 -14.84
C ASN A 6 -28.56 4.69 -15.78
N THR A 7 -29.88 4.65 -15.94
CA THR A 7 -30.56 3.75 -16.89
C THR A 7 -31.70 4.49 -17.59
N LEU A 8 -31.71 4.50 -18.94
CA LEU A 8 -32.86 4.90 -19.75
C LEU A 8 -33.46 3.65 -20.45
N PRO A 9 -34.78 3.58 -20.72
CA PRO A 9 -35.49 2.33 -20.96
C PRO A 9 -35.82 2.09 -22.44
N LEU A 10 -35.72 0.84 -22.91
CA LEU A 10 -36.39 0.35 -24.13
C LEU A 10 -36.46 -1.18 -24.11
N PHE A 11 -37.38 -1.74 -23.31
CA PHE A 11 -37.72 -3.17 -23.35
C PHE A 11 -39.22 -3.35 -23.04
N PHE A 12 -40.07 -3.06 -24.02
CA PHE A 12 -41.41 -3.65 -24.09
C PHE A 12 -41.48 -4.38 -25.42
N VAL A 13 -41.70 -5.70 -25.36
CA VAL A 13 -42.41 -6.57 -26.34
C VAL A 13 -41.90 -8.03 -26.28
N ALA A 14 -40.69 -8.33 -25.79
CA ALA A 14 -40.17 -9.71 -25.81
C ALA A 14 -40.49 -10.58 -24.57
N CYS A 15 -41.23 -10.09 -23.56
CA CYS A 15 -41.42 -10.79 -22.28
C CYS A 15 -42.71 -11.62 -22.17
N ALA A 16 -43.60 -11.58 -23.16
CA ALA A 16 -44.94 -12.19 -23.03
C ALA A 16 -45.01 -13.70 -23.31
N ILE A 17 -43.97 -14.32 -23.90
CA ILE A 17 -44.02 -15.74 -24.30
C ILE A 17 -43.29 -16.67 -23.31
N ALA A 18 -42.39 -16.13 -22.47
CA ALA A 18 -41.61 -16.95 -21.52
C ALA A 18 -42.32 -17.21 -20.17
N LEU A 19 -43.48 -16.62 -19.92
CA LEU A 19 -44.20 -16.73 -18.63
C LEU A 19 -45.02 -18.03 -18.46
N SER A 20 -45.19 -18.85 -19.52
CA SER A 20 -45.98 -20.09 -19.45
C SER A 20 -45.19 -21.35 -19.08
N LEU A 21 -43.85 -21.29 -18.99
CA LEU A 21 -43.00 -22.45 -18.69
C LEU A 21 -42.13 -22.31 -17.44
N GLY A 22 -42.30 -21.25 -16.63
CA GLY A 22 -41.66 -21.14 -15.31
C GLY A 22 -40.12 -21.10 -15.32
N PHE A 23 -39.48 -20.97 -16.48
CA PHE A 23 -38.05 -20.72 -16.58
C PHE A 23 -37.80 -19.21 -16.66
N SER A 24 -37.34 -18.62 -15.56
CA SER A 24 -36.58 -17.38 -15.66
C SER A 24 -35.14 -17.76 -16.05
N CYS A 25 -34.85 -17.75 -17.35
CA CYS A 25 -33.47 -17.61 -17.80
C CYS A 25 -33.08 -16.15 -17.62
N ALA A 26 -32.61 -15.80 -16.43
CA ALA A 26 -31.68 -14.69 -16.31
C ALA A 26 -30.31 -15.22 -16.74
N GLU A 27 -29.97 -15.07 -18.02
CA GLU A 27 -28.58 -15.04 -18.41
C GLU A 27 -27.97 -13.81 -17.74
N ALA A 28 -27.11 -14.04 -16.74
CA ALA A 28 -26.20 -13.00 -16.33
C ALA A 28 -25.29 -12.74 -17.52
N GLU A 29 -25.45 -11.59 -18.20
CA GLU A 29 -24.39 -11.07 -19.05
C GLU A 29 -23.12 -11.10 -18.21
N SER A 30 -22.13 -11.87 -18.67
CA SER A 30 -20.86 -12.08 -18.00
C SER A 30 -19.95 -10.85 -18.11
N ASP A 31 -20.53 -9.65 -18.15
CA ASP A 31 -19.78 -8.42 -17.99
C ASP A 31 -19.41 -8.34 -16.50
N GLY A 32 -18.23 -8.89 -16.22
CA GLY A 32 -17.56 -8.69 -14.95
C GLY A 32 -17.56 -7.20 -14.61
N PHE A 33 -17.63 -6.89 -13.32
CA PHE A 33 -17.56 -5.50 -12.90
C PHE A 33 -16.09 -5.07 -12.88
N SER A 34 -15.77 -4.00 -13.60
CA SER A 34 -14.49 -3.31 -13.43
C SER A 34 -14.60 -2.33 -12.26
N VAL A 35 -13.65 -2.40 -11.32
CA VAL A 35 -13.54 -1.43 -10.23
C VAL A 35 -12.33 -0.54 -10.49
N GLU A 36 -12.57 0.74 -10.71
CA GLU A 36 -11.52 1.75 -10.65
C GLU A 36 -11.32 2.13 -9.17
N LEU A 37 -10.17 1.77 -8.60
CA LEU A 37 -9.81 2.22 -7.26
C LEU A 37 -9.34 3.68 -7.35
N ILE A 38 -10.24 4.59 -6.97
CA ILE A 38 -9.99 6.02 -6.98
C ILE A 38 -9.63 6.46 -5.56
N HIS A 39 -8.47 7.09 -5.39
CA HIS A 39 -8.07 7.66 -4.11
C HIS A 39 -9.15 8.63 -3.57
N CYS A 40 -9.42 8.62 -2.27
CA CYS A 40 -10.51 9.41 -1.68
C CYS A 40 -10.40 10.93 -1.91
N ASP A 41 -9.16 11.43 -2.04
CA ASP A 41 -8.86 12.83 -2.33
C ASP A 41 -8.69 13.13 -3.83
N SER A 42 -9.00 12.18 -4.72
CA SER A 42 -9.02 12.41 -6.17
C SER A 42 -10.27 13.20 -6.57
N PRO A 43 -10.20 14.15 -7.53
CA PRO A 43 -11.37 14.86 -8.06
C PRO A 43 -12.48 13.95 -8.59
N LYS A 44 -12.14 12.71 -8.97
CA LYS A 44 -13.11 11.69 -9.41
C LYS A 44 -13.83 10.98 -8.25
N SER A 45 -13.39 11.19 -7.01
CA SER A 45 -13.95 10.52 -5.84
C SER A 45 -15.25 11.19 -5.38
N PRO A 46 -16.29 10.42 -5.01
CA PRO A 46 -17.51 10.98 -4.43
C PRO A 46 -17.28 11.61 -3.04
N PHE A 47 -16.11 11.38 -2.43
CA PHE A 47 -15.72 12.00 -1.15
C PHE A 47 -14.86 13.24 -1.32
N PHE A 48 -14.54 13.62 -2.57
CA PHE A 48 -13.72 14.78 -2.86
C PHE A 48 -14.45 16.06 -2.48
N ASN A 49 -13.81 16.87 -1.63
CA ASN A 49 -14.27 18.21 -1.34
C ASN A 49 -13.39 19.23 -2.08
N SER A 50 -13.96 19.86 -3.12
CA SER A 50 -13.27 20.85 -3.94
C SER A 50 -12.96 22.15 -3.20
N SER A 51 -13.66 22.43 -2.09
CA SER A 51 -13.41 23.59 -1.25
C SER A 51 -12.21 23.42 -0.31
N GLU A 52 -11.67 22.20 -0.17
CA GLU A 52 -10.50 21.93 0.66
C GLU A 52 -9.21 22.16 -0.10
N THR A 53 -8.30 22.90 0.54
CA THR A 53 -6.91 23.03 0.12
C THR A 53 -6.16 21.70 0.28
N HIS A 54 -5.05 21.55 -0.43
CA HIS A 54 -4.18 20.37 -0.30
C HIS A 54 -3.72 20.14 1.15
N THR A 55 -3.33 21.22 1.84
CA THR A 55 -2.90 21.19 3.25
C THR A 55 -4.02 20.72 4.18
N GLU A 56 -5.27 21.13 3.95
CA GLU A 56 -6.42 20.67 4.74
C GLU A 56 -6.72 19.19 4.54
N ARG A 57 -6.59 18.68 3.31
CA ARG A 57 -6.75 17.24 3.03
C ARG A 57 -5.69 16.42 3.73
N LEU A 58 -4.42 16.87 3.69
CA LEU A 58 -3.34 16.27 4.44
C LEU A 58 -3.60 16.31 5.95
N SER A 59 -4.07 17.44 6.50
CA SER A 59 -4.51 17.57 7.89
C SER A 59 -5.56 16.54 8.29
N LYS A 60 -6.58 16.33 7.45
CA LYS A 60 -7.59 15.30 7.68
C LYS A 60 -7.03 13.89 7.58
N ALA A 61 -6.12 13.62 6.64
CA ALA A 61 -5.42 12.34 6.52
C ALA A 61 -4.55 12.03 7.75
N PHE A 62 -3.82 13.02 8.28
CA PHE A 62 -3.11 12.93 9.56
C PHE A 62 -4.04 12.54 10.69
N ALA A 63 -5.12 13.30 10.88
CA ALA A 63 -6.08 13.06 11.96
C ALA A 63 -6.75 11.68 11.85
N ARG A 64 -7.08 11.22 10.64
CA ARG A 64 -7.60 9.86 10.41
C ARG A 64 -6.58 8.80 10.78
N SER A 65 -5.33 8.95 10.35
CA SER A 65 -4.25 8.01 10.66
C SER A 65 -4.03 7.90 12.17
N LEU A 66 -3.92 9.03 12.88
CA LEU A 66 -3.75 9.03 14.33
C LEU A 66 -4.95 8.39 15.04
N ARG A 67 -6.19 8.64 14.57
CA ARG A 67 -7.39 7.96 15.11
C ARG A 67 -7.39 6.47 14.82
N HIS A 68 -6.94 6.04 13.64
CA HIS A 68 -6.84 4.65 13.24
C HIS A 68 -5.90 3.88 14.19
N VAL A 69 -4.69 4.41 14.39
CA VAL A 69 -3.70 3.89 15.34
C VAL A 69 -4.28 3.78 16.76
N ASN A 70 -5.05 4.79 17.19
CA ASN A 70 -5.69 4.78 18.51
C ASN A 70 -6.88 3.81 18.62
N HIS A 71 -7.62 3.57 17.53
CA HIS A 71 -8.79 2.69 17.50
C HIS A 71 -8.42 1.21 17.50
N PHE A 72 -7.27 0.85 16.93
CA PHE A 72 -6.82 -0.53 16.77
C PHE A 72 -6.52 -1.31 18.05
N SER A 73 -6.53 -0.64 19.20
CA SER A 73 -6.46 -1.29 20.51
C SER A 73 -7.65 -2.23 20.81
N LYS A 74 -8.64 -2.40 19.90
CA LYS A 74 -9.77 -3.31 20.06
C LYS A 74 -10.01 -4.17 18.80
N SER A 75 -9.90 -5.49 18.99
CA SER A 75 -10.52 -6.60 18.24
C SER A 75 -9.60 -7.50 17.41
N LEU A 76 -9.80 -8.82 17.58
CA LEU A 76 -9.02 -9.97 17.08
C LEU A 76 -9.68 -10.65 15.85
N PHE A 77 -8.88 -11.45 15.13
CA PHE A 77 -9.10 -12.04 13.80
C PHE A 77 -10.06 -13.23 13.66
N SER A 78 -10.39 -13.55 12.39
CA SER A 78 -11.00 -14.80 11.90
C SER A 78 -10.02 -15.59 11.00
N THR A 79 -10.06 -16.93 11.07
CA THR A 79 -9.14 -17.86 10.40
C THR A 79 -9.84 -18.69 9.31
N LYS A 80 -9.49 -18.49 8.04
CA LYS A 80 -9.53 -19.48 6.94
C LYS A 80 -8.81 -18.92 5.71
N ILE A 81 -7.75 -19.59 5.25
CA ILE A 81 -6.91 -19.16 4.12
C ILE A 81 -7.19 -20.06 2.90
N PRO A 82 -7.33 -19.52 1.67
CA PRO A 82 -7.50 -20.32 0.46
C PRO A 82 -6.20 -21.01 -0.01
N GLU A 83 -6.30 -22.21 -0.59
CA GLU A 83 -5.18 -23.03 -1.11
C GLU A 83 -5.54 -23.72 -2.44
N SER A 84 -4.56 -23.98 -3.32
CA SER A 84 -4.75 -24.66 -4.61
C SER A 84 -3.44 -25.32 -5.08
N MET A 85 -3.52 -26.47 -5.75
CA MET A 85 -2.39 -27.12 -6.42
C MET A 85 -2.27 -26.57 -7.85
N VAL A 86 -1.10 -26.02 -8.22
CA VAL A 86 -0.89 -25.34 -9.50
C VAL A 86 0.04 -26.14 -10.41
N ILE A 87 -0.39 -26.41 -11.65
CA ILE A 87 0.49 -26.90 -12.73
C ILE A 87 1.00 -25.68 -13.50
N PRO A 88 2.32 -25.43 -13.56
CA PRO A 88 2.88 -24.20 -14.12
C PRO A 88 2.77 -24.15 -15.66
N ASP A 89 2.43 -22.97 -16.17
CA ASP A 89 2.47 -22.55 -17.58
C ASP A 89 2.88 -21.06 -17.66
N HIS A 90 3.00 -20.47 -18.84
CA HIS A 90 3.45 -19.08 -19.03
C HIS A 90 2.66 -18.34 -20.10
N ASP A 91 2.29 -17.09 -19.81
CA ASP A 91 1.56 -16.22 -20.75
C ASP A 91 1.90 -14.74 -20.47
N THR A 92 1.24 -13.82 -21.14
CA THR A 92 1.39 -12.38 -20.98
C THR A 92 0.29 -11.84 -20.08
N LEU A 93 0.69 -11.26 -18.95
CA LEU A 93 -0.23 -10.52 -18.09
C LEU A 93 -0.23 -9.05 -18.47
N THR A 94 -1.41 -8.49 -18.77
CA THR A 94 -1.55 -7.08 -19.17
C THR A 94 -2.39 -6.32 -18.17
N PHE A 95 -1.88 -5.20 -17.66
CA PHE A 95 -2.61 -4.26 -16.82
C PHE A 95 -3.04 -3.03 -17.62
N GLY A 96 -4.25 -2.54 -17.36
CA GLY A 96 -4.69 -1.23 -17.83
C GLY A 96 -3.84 -0.13 -17.17
N SER A 97 -3.57 0.93 -17.93
CA SER A 97 -2.73 2.06 -17.52
C SER A 97 -3.54 3.35 -17.48
N THR A 98 -3.21 4.23 -16.53
CA THR A 98 -3.81 5.58 -16.47
C THR A 98 -3.29 6.50 -17.58
N ALA A 99 -2.14 6.17 -18.19
CA ALA A 99 -1.61 6.84 -19.38
C ALA A 99 -2.24 6.33 -20.70
N GLY A 100 -3.17 5.37 -20.64
CA GLY A 100 -3.90 4.84 -21.79
C GLY A 100 -3.16 3.75 -22.59
N LEU A 101 -1.92 3.40 -22.20
CA LEU A 101 -1.14 2.34 -22.83
C LEU A 101 -1.01 1.12 -21.90
N PRO A 102 -1.59 -0.04 -22.23
CA PRO A 102 -1.54 -1.22 -21.36
C PRO A 102 -0.09 -1.66 -21.07
N VAL A 103 0.20 -1.99 -19.81
CA VAL A 103 1.51 -2.52 -19.38
C VAL A 103 1.47 -4.04 -19.45
N SER A 104 2.32 -4.64 -20.29
CA SER A 104 2.36 -6.09 -20.51
C SER A 104 3.61 -6.71 -19.90
N PHE A 105 3.44 -7.80 -19.16
CA PHE A 105 4.48 -8.62 -18.56
C PHE A 105 4.52 -9.98 -19.28
N PRO A 106 5.33 -10.11 -20.36
CA PRO A 106 5.41 -11.35 -21.11
C PRO A 106 6.15 -12.43 -20.31
N LYS A 107 5.77 -13.70 -20.53
CA LYS A 107 6.36 -14.88 -19.87
C LYS A 107 6.14 -14.90 -18.34
N LEU A 108 5.01 -14.36 -17.89
CA LEU A 108 4.58 -14.55 -16.52
C LEU A 108 4.17 -16.01 -16.32
N ILE A 109 4.83 -16.71 -15.42
CA ILE A 109 4.47 -18.04 -14.94
C ILE A 109 3.13 -17.93 -14.18
N PHE A 110 2.12 -18.58 -14.73
CA PHE A 110 0.81 -18.78 -14.13
C PHE A 110 0.50 -20.28 -14.13
N GLY A 111 -0.71 -20.71 -13.80
CA GLY A 111 -1.03 -22.13 -13.93
C GLY A 111 -2.48 -22.48 -13.63
N CYS A 112 -2.86 -23.69 -14.02
CA CYS A 112 -4.19 -24.22 -13.79
C CYS A 112 -4.31 -24.75 -12.35
N GLY A 113 -5.22 -24.15 -11.58
CA GLY A 113 -5.52 -24.57 -10.20
C GLY A 113 -6.37 -25.84 -10.18
N HIS A 114 -5.88 -26.87 -9.48
CA HIS A 114 -6.58 -28.12 -9.21
C HIS A 114 -6.78 -28.27 -7.71
N ASN A 115 -7.86 -28.97 -7.30
CA ASN A 115 -8.16 -29.22 -5.88
C ASN A 115 -8.19 -27.93 -5.05
N ASN A 116 -8.99 -26.96 -5.49
CA ASN A 116 -9.08 -25.62 -4.91
C ASN A 116 -9.85 -25.65 -3.57
N ALA A 117 -9.30 -25.03 -2.53
CA ALA A 117 -9.92 -24.86 -1.21
C ALA A 117 -10.01 -23.38 -0.86
N GLY A 118 -11.14 -22.95 -0.28
CA GLY A 118 -11.35 -21.55 0.11
C GLY A 118 -12.81 -21.11 -0.02
N THR A 119 -13.11 -19.90 0.44
CA THR A 119 -14.43 -19.25 0.26
C THR A 119 -14.44 -18.45 -1.04
N PHE A 120 -14.65 -19.14 -2.16
CA PHE A 120 -14.79 -18.51 -3.48
C PHE A 120 -16.27 -18.25 -3.79
N LYS A 121 -16.56 -17.12 -4.42
CA LYS A 121 -17.89 -16.88 -5.02
C LYS A 121 -17.93 -17.54 -6.41
N GLU A 122 -19.12 -17.89 -6.90
CA GLU A 122 -19.33 -18.61 -8.17
C GLU A 122 -18.77 -17.92 -9.43
N ARG A 123 -18.33 -16.65 -9.34
CA ARG A 123 -17.80 -15.85 -10.46
C ARG A 123 -16.27 -15.71 -10.50
N ALA A 124 -15.51 -16.43 -9.68
CA ALA A 124 -14.05 -16.36 -9.70
C ALA A 124 -13.48 -17.40 -10.69
N THR A 125 -12.67 -16.95 -11.65
CA THR A 125 -12.02 -17.80 -12.67
C THR A 125 -10.61 -18.26 -12.27
N GLY A 126 -10.05 -17.71 -11.19
CA GLY A 126 -8.71 -18.05 -10.71
C GLY A 126 -8.30 -17.29 -9.45
N ILE A 127 -7.05 -17.49 -9.03
CA ILE A 127 -6.44 -16.84 -7.87
C ILE A 127 -5.16 -16.14 -8.34
N VAL A 128 -4.99 -14.88 -7.91
CA VAL A 128 -3.72 -14.15 -8.10
C VAL A 128 -2.91 -14.28 -6.81
N GLY A 129 -1.82 -15.04 -6.86
CA GLY A 129 -0.91 -15.18 -5.73
C GLY A 129 -0.05 -13.92 -5.57
N LEU A 130 -0.29 -13.13 -4.51
CA LEU A 130 0.49 -11.93 -4.19
C LEU A 130 1.64 -12.20 -3.19
N GLY A 131 1.94 -13.48 -2.96
CA GLY A 131 2.99 -13.91 -2.08
C GLY A 131 4.41 -13.64 -2.61
N GLY A 132 5.39 -14.16 -1.89
CA GLY A 132 6.82 -14.07 -2.15
C GLY A 132 7.38 -15.38 -2.70
N GLY A 133 6.51 -16.34 -3.04
CA GLY A 133 6.94 -17.51 -3.81
C GLY A 133 7.40 -17.15 -5.22
N SER A 134 8.33 -17.93 -5.76
CA SER A 134 8.91 -17.69 -7.09
C SER A 134 7.88 -17.67 -8.24
N VAL A 135 6.71 -18.30 -8.04
CA VAL A 135 5.57 -18.32 -8.98
C VAL A 135 4.43 -17.37 -8.57
N SER A 136 4.62 -16.57 -7.52
CA SER A 136 3.68 -15.49 -7.19
C SER A 136 3.82 -14.35 -8.21
N LEU A 137 2.78 -13.54 -8.37
CA LEU A 137 2.78 -12.41 -9.29
C LEU A 137 3.94 -11.45 -8.99
N ILE A 138 4.12 -11.09 -7.71
CA ILE A 138 5.06 -10.02 -7.32
C ILE A 138 6.52 -10.34 -7.69
N PRO A 139 7.09 -11.54 -7.41
CA PRO A 139 8.47 -11.86 -7.81
C PRO A 139 8.68 -12.00 -9.33
N GLN A 140 7.61 -12.14 -10.10
CA GLN A 140 7.67 -12.32 -11.56
C GLN A 140 7.55 -11.00 -12.34
N LEU A 141 7.09 -9.93 -11.69
CA LEU A 141 6.94 -8.62 -12.32
C LEU A 141 8.28 -7.88 -12.51
N GLY A 142 9.41 -8.40 -11.99
CA GLY A 142 10.72 -7.83 -12.29
C GLY A 142 11.87 -8.24 -11.37
N ALA A 143 13.08 -7.87 -11.78
CA ALA A 143 14.27 -7.94 -10.95
C ALA A 143 14.29 -6.80 -9.90
N GLY A 144 14.95 -7.03 -8.75
CA GLY A 144 15.07 -6.04 -7.68
C GLY A 144 14.03 -6.17 -6.57
N VAL A 145 13.32 -7.30 -6.51
CA VAL A 145 12.45 -7.66 -5.39
C VAL A 145 13.33 -7.98 -4.18
N VAL A 146 13.02 -7.35 -3.05
CA VAL A 146 13.59 -7.69 -1.74
C VAL A 146 12.50 -8.20 -0.83
N SER A 147 12.78 -9.22 -0.02
CA SER A 147 11.78 -9.88 0.81
C SER A 147 12.22 -9.95 2.27
N THR A 148 11.29 -9.73 3.18
CA THR A 148 11.53 -9.76 4.63
C THR A 148 10.46 -10.62 5.32
N PRO A 149 10.80 -11.34 6.40
CA PRO A 149 9.83 -12.15 7.13
C PRO A 149 8.71 -11.34 7.78
N ILE A 150 7.48 -11.86 7.69
CA ILE A 150 6.35 -11.46 8.52
C ILE A 150 6.47 -12.18 9.85
N THR A 151 6.37 -11.39 10.90
CA THR A 151 6.33 -11.85 12.29
C THR A 151 4.98 -11.46 12.89
N SER A 152 4.64 -12.09 14.01
CA SER A 152 3.41 -11.82 14.76
C SER A 152 3.77 -11.36 16.16
N GLN A 153 3.13 -10.29 16.64
CA GLN A 153 3.28 -9.84 18.02
C GLN A 153 2.08 -10.22 18.88
N ALA A 154 2.34 -10.62 20.12
CA ALA A 154 1.31 -11.09 21.04
C ALA A 154 0.35 -9.97 21.48
N LEU A 155 0.85 -8.74 21.61
CA LEU A 155 0.07 -7.60 22.13
C LEU A 155 -0.91 -7.01 21.10
N TYR A 156 -0.63 -7.17 19.80
CA TYR A 156 -1.49 -6.69 18.71
C TYR A 156 -1.38 -7.61 17.49
N PRO A 157 -1.88 -8.86 17.56
CA PRO A 157 -1.64 -9.82 16.49
C PRO A 157 -2.24 -9.37 15.15
N VAL A 158 -3.19 -8.42 15.16
CA VAL A 158 -3.90 -7.87 13.99
C VAL A 158 -3.01 -7.36 12.85
N PHE A 159 -1.77 -7.01 13.15
CA PHE A 159 -0.84 -6.48 12.16
C PHE A 159 0.16 -7.53 11.67
N TYR A 160 0.60 -7.34 10.43
CA TYR A 160 1.84 -7.94 9.97
C TYR A 160 3.00 -7.11 10.52
N TYR A 161 3.85 -7.75 11.32
CA TYR A 161 5.05 -7.11 11.85
C TYR A 161 6.26 -7.48 11.03
N LEU A 162 7.11 -6.49 10.78
CA LEU A 162 8.43 -6.67 10.20
C LEU A 162 9.49 -6.35 11.27
N THR A 163 10.72 -6.78 11.00
CA THR A 163 11.87 -6.45 11.85
C THR A 163 12.68 -5.37 11.15
N LEU A 164 12.49 -4.11 11.55
CA LEU A 164 13.31 -2.98 11.11
C LEU A 164 14.56 -2.90 11.98
N GLU A 165 15.70 -3.21 11.40
CA GLU A 165 17.00 -3.23 12.06
C GLU A 165 17.62 -1.84 12.14
N ALA A 166 17.50 -1.05 11.08
CA ALA A 166 18.07 0.29 11.01
C ALA A 166 17.40 1.14 9.93
N ILE A 167 17.63 2.44 9.99
CA ILE A 167 17.39 3.35 8.85
C ILE A 167 18.72 4.04 8.53
N SER A 168 19.11 4.01 7.26
CA SER A 168 20.24 4.82 6.78
C SER A 168 19.76 6.14 6.22
N VAL A 169 20.45 7.22 6.59
CA VAL A 169 20.32 8.55 5.97
C VAL A 169 21.61 8.82 5.20
N GLY A 170 21.53 8.80 3.87
CA GLY A 170 22.72 8.77 3.01
C GLY A 170 23.57 7.54 3.34
N ASN A 171 24.81 7.78 3.80
CA ASN A 171 25.75 6.72 4.18
C ASN A 171 25.73 6.39 5.68
N LYS A 172 24.97 7.14 6.49
CA LYS A 172 24.94 6.95 7.94
C LYS A 172 23.82 5.99 8.32
N ARG A 173 24.18 4.79 8.76
CA ARG A 173 23.27 3.80 9.34
C ARG A 173 22.94 4.16 10.80
N ILE A 174 21.65 4.22 11.12
CA ILE A 174 21.13 4.53 12.46
C ILE A 174 20.37 3.29 12.95
N GLU A 175 20.92 2.64 13.97
CA GLU A 175 20.41 1.37 14.47
C GLU A 175 19.10 1.54 15.23
N ASN A 176 18.16 0.64 14.98
CA ASN A 176 16.96 0.51 15.79
C ASN A 176 17.25 -0.36 17.02
N THR A 177 16.48 -0.16 18.09
CA THR A 177 16.60 -1.01 19.27
C THR A 177 16.04 -2.39 18.95
N LYS A 178 16.82 -3.44 19.19
CA LYS A 178 16.35 -4.82 19.03
C LYS A 178 15.19 -5.08 20.00
N PRO A 179 14.05 -5.61 19.53
CA PRO A 179 12.95 -5.96 20.41
C PRO A 179 13.36 -7.13 21.33
N ILE A 180 12.72 -7.22 22.51
CA ILE A 180 12.98 -8.29 23.48
C ILE A 180 12.69 -9.67 22.89
N SER A 181 11.67 -9.78 22.03
CA SER A 181 11.34 -10.99 21.27
C SER A 181 12.36 -11.34 20.17
N GLY A 182 13.34 -10.48 19.91
CA GLY A 182 14.32 -10.64 18.83
C GLY A 182 13.82 -10.18 17.45
N GLU A 183 12.51 -10.27 17.19
CA GLU A 183 11.90 -9.93 15.90
C GLU A 183 10.57 -9.17 16.06
N GLY A 184 10.13 -8.48 15.00
CA GLY A 184 8.81 -7.84 14.90
C GLY A 184 8.65 -6.55 15.69
N ASN A 185 9.28 -5.45 15.26
CA ASN A 185 9.29 -4.17 15.98
C ASN A 185 8.54 -3.03 15.27
N ILE A 186 8.04 -3.27 14.06
CA ILE A 186 7.25 -2.29 13.31
C ILE A 186 6.12 -2.98 12.55
N ALA A 187 4.91 -2.45 12.65
CA ALA A 187 3.77 -2.92 11.86
C ALA A 187 3.84 -2.30 10.46
N ILE A 188 3.52 -3.05 9.41
CA ILE A 188 3.30 -2.47 8.08
C ILE A 188 1.80 -2.21 7.87
N ASP A 189 1.43 -0.96 7.56
CA ASP A 189 0.03 -0.57 7.45
C ASP A 189 -0.18 0.53 6.40
N SER A 190 -0.87 0.19 5.32
CA SER A 190 -1.26 1.14 4.27
C SER A 190 -2.45 2.03 4.66
N GLY A 191 -3.15 1.72 5.76
CA GLY A 191 -4.20 2.54 6.36
C GLY A 191 -3.67 3.72 7.17
N THR A 192 -2.40 3.68 7.58
CA THR A 192 -1.71 4.79 8.24
C THR A 192 -0.93 5.58 7.20
N THR A 193 -1.26 6.86 7.02
CA THR A 193 -0.68 7.68 5.94
C THR A 193 0.84 7.86 6.07
N PHE A 194 1.38 8.01 7.28
CA PHE A 194 2.79 8.37 7.53
C PHE A 194 3.49 7.31 8.36
N THR A 195 4.82 7.26 8.27
CA THR A 195 5.62 6.33 9.08
C THR A 195 5.84 6.93 10.46
N VAL A 196 5.50 6.18 11.51
CA VAL A 196 5.79 6.58 12.90
C VAL A 196 6.80 5.61 13.52
N LEU A 197 7.86 6.17 14.08
CA LEU A 197 9.02 5.43 14.58
C LEU A 197 9.18 5.66 16.09
N PRO A 198 9.87 4.75 16.80
CA PRO A 198 10.22 5.00 18.20
C PRO A 198 10.91 6.35 18.35
N SER A 199 10.50 7.14 19.34
CA SER A 199 10.94 8.53 19.54
C SER A 199 12.47 8.70 19.49
N ARG A 200 13.23 7.76 20.06
CA ARG A 200 14.69 7.72 19.97
C ARG A 200 15.18 7.62 18.52
N LEU A 201 14.74 6.59 17.80
CA LEU A 201 15.16 6.34 16.41
C LEU A 201 14.80 7.53 15.52
N TYR A 202 13.61 8.09 15.68
CA TYR A 202 13.19 9.29 14.96
C TYR A 202 14.13 10.47 15.20
N SER A 203 14.47 10.77 16.45
CA SER A 203 15.32 11.92 16.79
C SER A 203 16.73 11.82 16.20
N GLU A 204 17.30 10.61 16.14
CA GLU A 204 18.60 10.36 15.52
C GLU A 204 18.53 10.54 14.00
N ILE A 205 17.46 10.06 13.35
CA ILE A 205 17.20 10.27 11.91
C ILE A 205 17.00 11.75 11.59
N GLU A 206 16.17 12.46 12.36
CA GLU A 206 15.92 13.89 12.18
C GLU A 206 17.23 14.68 12.28
N SER A 207 18.06 14.39 13.30
CA SER A 207 19.37 15.03 13.48
C SER A 207 20.29 14.79 12.28
N GLU A 208 20.30 13.59 11.72
CA GLU A 208 21.13 13.28 10.57
C GLU A 208 20.62 13.93 9.27
N ILE A 209 19.30 13.98 9.07
CA ILE A 209 18.70 14.72 7.94
C ILE A 209 19.06 16.21 8.02
N LEU A 210 19.00 16.82 9.20
CA LEU A 210 19.35 18.22 9.41
C LEU A 210 20.80 18.56 9.00
N LYS A 211 21.74 17.60 9.10
CA LYS A 211 23.12 17.79 8.64
C LYS A 211 23.26 17.70 7.11
N ASN A 212 22.36 16.96 6.47
CA ASN A 212 22.43 16.63 5.04
C ASN A 212 21.51 17.48 4.17
N VAL A 213 20.62 18.29 4.75
CA VAL A 213 19.69 19.17 4.03
C VAL A 213 19.99 20.64 4.34
N ALA A 214 20.58 21.34 3.36
CA ALA A 214 20.85 22.77 3.45
C ALA A 214 19.62 23.59 3.04
N ALA A 215 18.62 23.69 3.92
CA ALA A 215 17.42 24.50 3.69
C ALA A 215 16.92 25.20 4.96
N LYS A 216 16.20 26.31 4.77
CA LYS A 216 15.58 27.05 5.88
C LYS A 216 14.44 26.22 6.48
N ARG A 217 14.51 25.93 7.78
CA ARG A 217 13.39 25.33 8.52
C ARG A 217 12.22 26.29 8.61
N VAL A 218 11.02 25.74 8.49
CA VAL A 218 9.75 26.46 8.64
C VAL A 218 8.80 25.63 9.52
N PRO A 219 7.82 26.25 10.20
CA PRO A 219 6.79 25.51 10.91
C PRO A 219 5.95 24.65 9.96
N ASP A 220 5.47 23.49 10.43
CA ASP A 220 4.47 22.72 9.71
C ASP A 220 3.13 23.46 9.68
N PRO A 221 2.54 23.72 8.50
CA PRO A 221 1.21 24.31 8.36
C PRO A 221 0.10 23.54 9.10
N THR A 222 0.27 22.24 9.32
CA THR A 222 -0.73 21.38 10.00
C THR A 222 -0.44 21.15 11.49
N GLY A 223 0.75 21.53 11.97
CA GLY A 223 1.20 21.29 13.34
C GLY A 223 1.37 19.82 13.74
N THR A 224 1.44 18.90 12.78
CA THR A 224 1.56 17.45 13.01
C THR A 224 2.98 16.91 12.78
N LEU A 225 3.69 17.43 11.76
CA LEU A 225 5.03 16.99 11.38
C LEU A 225 6.10 17.85 12.07
N SER A 226 7.17 17.20 12.53
CA SER A 226 8.22 17.88 13.31
C SER A 226 9.27 18.59 12.45
N LEU A 227 9.47 18.12 11.21
CA LEU A 227 10.54 18.60 10.33
C LEU A 227 10.00 19.08 8.98
N CYS A 228 10.03 20.40 8.77
CA CYS A 228 9.66 21.04 7.51
C CYS A 228 10.68 22.09 7.07
N TYR A 229 10.78 22.28 5.75
CA TYR A 229 11.68 23.21 5.10
C TYR A 229 10.92 24.10 4.11
N GLN A 230 11.48 25.28 3.85
CA GLN A 230 11.06 26.10 2.73
C GLN A 230 11.38 25.36 1.42
N TYR A 231 10.36 25.14 0.60
CA TYR A 231 10.48 24.43 -0.66
C TYR A 231 11.21 25.29 -1.70
N THR A 232 12.13 24.66 -2.43
CA THR A 232 12.69 25.19 -3.68
C THR A 232 12.84 24.04 -4.68
N PRO A 233 12.69 24.28 -6.00
CA PRO A 233 12.87 23.22 -7.01
C PRO A 233 14.29 22.62 -7.03
N ALA A 234 15.29 23.34 -6.53
CA ALA A 234 16.68 22.89 -6.46
C ALA A 234 16.99 22.08 -5.18
N LEU A 235 16.04 21.97 -4.25
CA LEU A 235 16.25 21.30 -2.97
C LEU A 235 16.60 19.82 -3.20
N ARG A 236 17.70 19.38 -2.56
CA ARG A 236 18.16 18.00 -2.59
C ARG A 236 17.95 17.37 -1.22
N TYR A 237 17.51 16.11 -1.25
CA TYR A 237 17.24 15.34 -0.06
C TYR A 237 18.20 14.14 0.02
N PRO A 238 18.61 13.72 1.23
CA PRO A 238 19.35 12.48 1.39
C PRO A 238 18.49 11.30 0.94
N THR A 239 19.12 10.28 0.39
CA THR A 239 18.48 8.97 0.22
C THR A 239 18.24 8.37 1.60
N LEU A 240 17.06 7.79 1.83
CA LEU A 240 16.80 6.98 3.01
C LEU A 240 16.69 5.51 2.60
N THR A 241 17.20 4.61 3.43
CA THR A 241 17.03 3.16 3.25
C THR A 241 16.51 2.57 4.55
N ALA A 242 15.35 1.90 4.49
CA ALA A 242 14.85 1.09 5.59
C ALA A 242 15.49 -0.30 5.51
N HIS A 243 16.27 -0.67 6.52
CA HIS A 243 16.93 -1.96 6.61
C HIS A 243 16.07 -2.89 7.44
N PHE A 244 15.28 -3.72 6.76
CA PHE A 244 14.58 -4.83 7.40
C PHE A 244 15.47 -6.07 7.41
N THR A 245 15.17 -7.03 8.28
CA THR A 245 15.83 -8.33 8.24
C THR A 245 15.69 -8.94 6.85
N ASN A 246 16.84 -9.21 6.22
CA ASN A 246 17.00 -9.73 4.85
C ASN A 246 16.57 -8.81 3.70
N ALA A 247 16.19 -7.55 3.95
CA ALA A 247 15.74 -6.64 2.90
C ALA A 247 16.14 -5.18 3.14
N ASP A 248 16.84 -4.61 2.16
CA ASP A 248 17.13 -3.18 2.10
C ASP A 248 16.13 -2.48 1.17
N VAL A 249 15.21 -1.72 1.76
CA VAL A 249 14.18 -0.98 1.01
C VAL A 249 14.62 0.48 0.87
N LYS A 250 15.16 0.81 -0.30
CA LYS A 250 15.61 2.17 -0.64
C LYS A 250 14.43 3.07 -0.96
N LEU A 251 14.17 4.05 -0.11
CA LEU A 251 13.02 4.94 -0.21
C LEU A 251 13.29 6.10 -1.18
N SER A 252 12.32 6.38 -2.05
CA SER A 252 12.36 7.55 -2.92
C SER A 252 12.19 8.83 -2.10
N PRO A 253 13.00 9.88 -2.33
CA PRO A 253 12.82 11.16 -1.65
C PRO A 253 11.41 11.75 -1.79
N ASN A 254 10.78 11.56 -2.95
CA ASN A 254 9.39 12.02 -3.20
C ASN A 254 8.35 11.29 -2.33
N ASN A 255 8.72 10.14 -1.77
CA ASN A 255 7.89 9.29 -0.92
C ASN A 255 8.35 9.35 0.54
N VAL A 256 9.19 10.33 0.89
CA VAL A 256 9.69 10.61 2.23
C VAL A 256 9.50 12.09 2.60
N PHE A 257 9.58 12.98 1.62
CA PHE A 257 9.37 14.42 1.77
C PHE A 257 8.14 14.86 0.99
N LEU A 258 7.15 15.38 1.71
CA LEU A 258 5.84 15.75 1.17
C LEU A 258 5.73 17.24 0.96
N LEU A 259 5.33 17.62 -0.25
CA LEU A 259 5.00 19.00 -0.56
C LEU A 259 3.65 19.34 0.05
N MET A 260 3.64 20.12 1.14
CA MET A 260 2.42 20.53 1.84
C MET A 260 1.62 21.55 1.04
N ASN A 261 2.35 22.46 0.39
CA ASN A 261 1.92 23.50 -0.54
C ASN A 261 3.14 23.97 -1.34
N ASP A 262 2.98 24.97 -2.20
CA ASP A 262 4.04 25.49 -3.08
C ASP A 262 5.26 26.10 -2.34
N GLN A 263 5.21 26.21 -1.01
CA GLN A 263 6.22 26.87 -0.19
C GLN A 263 6.86 25.97 0.86
N VAL A 264 6.23 24.85 1.22
CA VAL A 264 6.63 24.04 2.37
C VAL A 264 6.69 22.56 1.99
N VAL A 265 7.82 21.93 2.33
CA VAL A 265 8.01 20.48 2.25
C VAL A 265 8.31 19.92 3.63
N CYS A 266 7.70 18.79 3.99
CA CYS A 266 7.85 18.19 5.32
C CYS A 266 8.26 16.72 5.24
N LEU A 267 9.02 16.26 6.23
CA LEU A 267 9.39 14.85 6.40
C LEU A 267 8.15 14.05 6.81
N ALA A 268 7.80 13.01 6.04
CA ALA A 268 6.66 12.12 6.25
C ALA A 268 6.90 11.05 7.34
N LEU A 269 7.80 11.32 8.28
CA LEU A 269 8.13 10.48 9.42
C LEU A 269 7.85 11.26 10.71
N GLY A 270 7.38 10.57 11.74
CA GLY A 270 7.16 11.15 13.06
C GLY A 270 7.55 10.23 14.21
N PRO A 271 7.70 10.77 15.42
CA PRO A 271 7.93 9.98 16.63
C PRO A 271 6.62 9.36 17.14
N THR A 272 6.72 8.23 17.84
CA THR A 272 5.64 7.63 18.61
C THR A 272 6.19 6.89 19.82
N ASP A 273 5.45 6.96 20.92
CA ASP A 273 5.66 6.13 22.12
C ASP A 273 4.69 4.94 22.15
N LYS A 274 3.89 4.77 21.09
CA LYS A 274 2.94 3.66 20.90
C LYS A 274 3.53 2.62 19.94
N VAL A 275 2.68 1.98 19.12
CA VAL A 275 3.09 1.00 18.11
C VAL A 275 3.79 1.72 16.95
N PRO A 276 5.05 1.37 16.63
CA PRO A 276 5.71 1.85 15.41
C PRO A 276 5.04 1.28 14.15
N ILE A 277 4.88 2.12 13.13
CA ILE A 277 4.17 1.77 11.90
C ILE A 277 4.95 2.27 10.69
N PHE A 278 5.19 1.36 9.74
CA PHE A 278 5.66 1.65 8.38
C PHE A 278 4.45 1.99 7.52
N GLY A 279 4.26 3.29 7.28
CA GLY A 279 3.03 3.85 6.72
C GLY A 279 2.96 3.80 5.19
N ASN A 280 1.86 4.30 4.66
CA ASN A 280 1.51 4.29 3.24
C ASN A 280 2.49 5.08 2.36
N ILE A 281 2.83 6.32 2.75
CA ILE A 281 3.60 7.22 1.87
C ILE A 281 4.95 6.64 1.46
N VAL A 282 5.65 5.98 2.39
CA VAL A 282 6.93 5.31 2.10
C VAL A 282 6.78 4.02 1.29
N GLN A 283 5.58 3.45 1.22
CA GLN A 283 5.25 2.29 0.38
C GLN A 283 4.87 2.67 -1.06
N ILE A 284 4.59 3.96 -1.34
CA ILE A 284 4.35 4.44 -2.71
C ILE A 284 5.60 4.19 -3.56
N GLY A 285 5.42 3.91 -4.85
CA GLY A 285 6.52 3.56 -5.75
C GLY A 285 7.03 2.12 -5.56
N PHE A 286 6.28 1.28 -4.86
CA PHE A 286 6.53 -0.14 -4.76
C PHE A 286 5.27 -0.95 -5.10
N LEU A 287 5.48 -2.10 -5.74
CA LEU A 287 4.54 -3.21 -5.65
C LEU A 287 4.88 -4.00 -4.38
N VAL A 288 3.95 -4.03 -3.42
CA VAL A 288 4.12 -4.68 -2.13
C VAL A 288 3.33 -5.98 -2.11
N GLY A 289 4.06 -7.11 -2.05
CA GLY A 289 3.49 -8.45 -1.99
C GLY A 289 3.43 -8.98 -0.57
N TYR A 290 2.32 -9.62 -0.21
CA TYR A 290 2.13 -10.27 1.09
C TYR A 290 1.91 -11.77 0.88
N ASP A 291 2.86 -12.58 1.36
CA ASP A 291 2.76 -14.03 1.42
C ASP A 291 2.41 -14.47 2.82
N ILE A 292 1.13 -14.75 3.05
CA ILE A 292 0.69 -15.15 4.38
C ILE A 292 1.07 -16.60 4.69
N GLN A 293 1.22 -17.45 3.66
CA GLN A 293 1.64 -18.84 3.84
C GLN A 293 3.13 -18.93 4.16
N LYS A 294 3.96 -18.23 3.38
CA LYS A 294 5.41 -18.17 3.62
C LYS A 294 5.82 -17.19 4.70
N LYS A 295 4.87 -16.40 5.20
CA LYS A 295 5.10 -15.31 6.15
C LYS A 295 6.19 -14.37 5.65
N THR A 296 6.01 -13.79 4.47
CA THR A 296 6.95 -12.82 3.90
C THR A 296 6.24 -11.62 3.30
N VAL A 297 6.87 -10.45 3.39
CA VAL A 297 6.53 -9.26 2.60
C VAL A 297 7.63 -9.04 1.57
N SER A 298 7.24 -8.73 0.34
CA SER A 298 8.15 -8.43 -0.75
C SER A 298 7.93 -7.00 -1.25
N PHE A 299 9.01 -6.26 -1.46
CA PHE A 299 9.00 -4.91 -2.03
C PHE A 299 9.67 -4.94 -3.39
N MET A 300 8.97 -4.48 -4.42
CA MET A 300 9.54 -4.29 -5.75
C MET A 300 9.38 -2.83 -6.18
N PRO A 301 10.47 -2.09 -6.44
CA PRO A 301 10.39 -0.72 -6.92
C PRO A 301 9.63 -0.63 -8.26
N ILE A 302 8.76 0.36 -8.39
CA ILE A 302 8.03 0.66 -9.63
C ILE A 302 7.98 2.17 -9.86
N ASP A 303 8.16 2.58 -11.11
CA ASP A 303 8.01 3.96 -11.54
C ASP A 303 6.53 4.22 -11.89
N CYS A 304 5.78 4.76 -10.93
CA CYS A 304 4.36 5.07 -11.13
C CYS A 304 4.11 6.18 -12.18
N SER A 305 5.13 6.91 -12.62
CA SER A 305 4.99 7.92 -13.68
C SER A 305 4.93 7.31 -15.09
N LYS A 306 5.31 6.03 -15.21
CA LYS A 306 5.27 5.26 -16.46
C LYS A 306 4.10 4.28 -16.51
N ALA A 307 3.17 4.40 -15.57
CA ALA A 307 2.05 3.48 -15.36
C ALA A 307 0.70 4.07 -15.81
#